data_AF-A0A7K1TYR0-F1
#
_entry.id   AF-A0A7K1TYR0-F1
#
_cell.length_a   1.000
_cell.length_b   1.000
_cell.length_c   1.000
_cell.angle_alpha   90.00
_cell.angle_beta   90.00
_cell.angle_gamma   90.00
#
_symmetry.space_group_name_H-M   'P 1'
#
loop_
_entity.id
_entity.type
_entity.pdbx_description
1 polymer ?
#
loop_
_entity_poly.entity_id
_entity_poly.type
_entity_poly.pdbx_seq_one_letter_code
_entity_poly.pdbx_strand_id
1 'polypeptide(L)'
;MFRTIPVVCLLWLAIHSSCTNTTPPPATSKSIDIPQILPDKAMEFSNFLNEMAMLKLPYPNAYELKEIKNYAEYLGAGHYDKVKAGRFAALNGYTPVIFSCDVNEHEKVTYLVVYTEDGAERARLQIAADKQKRGTATQDQQLNDSTEFTSQWFYMSEDSLIEVRDRHSFYVNGTQKVNTALHFYHITRKGLIKEVPRIKESFDTYAARFPKHELPATLDTVIINGLNPVSRLTSFYDFVDERQDPLYALGKLNLKGRATILLYARDTIYLDDGFNYPEVKLVTYHEGKEKDRIVIYGGRVGENYETVYKKCNLDTDGSINLREEDNRYADSLYKFNTVYNMQYEILPGGKIVGRQATSIVHTSRLYNEKDCIKYFKAGHSNHHYKTLFHIRAKKGILVGLHAYNKGAENFMEFITANADNKIIDRYTVYNHLKKQKYADVKAKEMKNVEDDYNDRRGKLTCDAIIRLPGRDLHITPEGKFVK
;
A
#
# COMPACT_ATOMS: atom_id res chain seq x y z
N MET A 1 13.67 -19.34 -34.89
CA MET A 1 14.56 -20.47 -35.25
C MET A 1 14.82 -21.27 -33.99
N PHE A 2 14.17 -22.42 -33.85
CA PHE A 2 14.34 -23.34 -32.73
C PHE A 2 15.50 -24.29 -33.03
N ARG A 3 16.39 -24.52 -32.07
CA ARG A 3 17.34 -25.64 -32.11
C ARG A 3 17.14 -26.54 -30.90
N THR A 4 17.00 -27.81 -31.26
CA THR A 4 16.67 -29.01 -30.51
C THR A 4 17.87 -29.57 -29.74
N ILE A 5 17.53 -30.19 -28.61
CA ILE A 5 18.34 -31.05 -27.74
C ILE A 5 18.57 -32.41 -28.42
N PRO A 6 19.68 -33.12 -28.15
CA PRO A 6 19.69 -34.58 -28.19
C PRO A 6 19.84 -35.19 -26.79
N VAL A 7 18.84 -36.02 -26.48
CA VAL A 7 18.84 -37.02 -25.42
C VAL A 7 19.79 -38.15 -25.82
N VAL A 8 20.66 -38.58 -24.91
CA VAL A 8 21.32 -39.90 -24.98
C VAL A 8 21.20 -40.57 -23.62
N CYS A 9 20.36 -41.60 -23.55
CA CYS A 9 20.37 -42.62 -22.52
C CYS A 9 21.48 -43.64 -22.82
N LEU A 10 22.18 -44.14 -21.79
CA LEU A 10 22.12 -45.55 -21.35
C LEU A 10 23.34 -45.93 -20.48
N LEU A 11 23.01 -46.53 -19.34
CA LEU A 11 23.89 -47.34 -18.50
C LEU A 11 24.62 -48.42 -19.32
N TRP A 12 25.86 -48.74 -18.94
CA TRP A 12 26.39 -50.11 -18.89
C TRP A 12 27.73 -50.11 -18.13
N LEU A 13 27.76 -50.77 -16.97
CA LEU A 13 28.98 -51.17 -16.29
C LEU A 13 28.75 -52.60 -15.79
N ALA A 14 29.12 -53.57 -16.63
CA ALA A 14 29.19 -54.97 -16.29
C ALA A 14 30.66 -55.38 -16.21
N ILE A 15 31.01 -55.91 -15.05
CA ILE A 15 32.32 -56.36 -14.60
C ILE A 15 32.69 -57.66 -15.35
N HIS A 16 33.96 -57.81 -15.74
CA HIS A 16 34.55 -59.11 -16.07
C HIS A 16 35.64 -59.41 -15.03
N SER A 17 35.46 -60.50 -14.29
CA SER A 17 36.54 -61.15 -13.55
C SER A 17 36.34 -62.66 -13.65
N SER A 18 37.41 -63.31 -14.12
CA SER A 18 37.46 -64.70 -14.54
C SER A 18 37.32 -65.69 -13.40
N CYS A 19 36.67 -66.81 -13.71
CA CYS A 19 36.57 -68.01 -12.87
C CYS A 19 37.92 -68.73 -12.77
N THR A 20 38.26 -69.22 -11.57
CA THR A 20 38.95 -70.50 -11.39
C THR A 20 38.26 -71.29 -10.28
N ASN A 21 37.99 -72.56 -10.59
CA ASN A 21 37.26 -73.52 -9.76
C ASN A 21 38.16 -74.17 -8.71
N THR A 22 37.70 -74.21 -7.46
CA THR A 22 37.95 -75.31 -6.50
C THR A 22 36.91 -75.28 -5.36
N THR A 23 36.22 -76.40 -5.13
CA THR A 23 35.36 -76.74 -3.94
C THR A 23 36.14 -77.75 -3.08
N PRO A 24 35.86 -78.04 -1.76
CA PRO A 24 34.64 -77.92 -0.92
C PRO A 24 34.95 -77.45 0.56
N PRO A 25 34.16 -77.58 1.66
CA PRO A 25 32.86 -78.25 1.94
C PRO A 25 31.80 -77.31 2.62
N PRO A 26 30.62 -77.80 3.10
CA PRO A 26 29.46 -76.94 3.34
C PRO A 26 29.60 -76.17 4.66
N ALA A 27 29.58 -74.84 4.57
CA ALA A 27 29.47 -73.97 5.74
C ALA A 27 28.03 -73.48 5.87
N THR A 28 27.38 -73.98 6.92
CA THR A 28 26.21 -73.43 7.62
C THR A 28 25.79 -72.02 7.22
N SER A 29 24.51 -71.86 6.87
CA SER A 29 23.85 -70.56 6.70
C SER A 29 23.97 -69.74 7.99
N LYS A 30 24.99 -68.90 8.08
CA LYS A 30 24.89 -67.69 8.89
C LYS A 30 24.07 -66.72 8.06
N SER A 31 22.92 -66.30 8.58
CA SER A 31 22.24 -65.12 8.08
C SER A 31 23.28 -64.00 8.01
N ILE A 32 23.57 -63.55 6.80
CA ILE A 32 24.28 -62.29 6.63
C ILE A 32 23.23 -61.26 7.01
N ASP A 33 23.30 -60.74 8.23
CA ASP A 33 22.68 -59.46 8.56
C ASP A 33 23.35 -58.44 7.64
N ILE A 34 22.72 -58.19 6.49
CA ILE A 34 23.01 -57.02 5.68
C ILE A 34 22.59 -55.87 6.58
N PRO A 35 23.51 -55.03 7.08
CA PRO A 35 23.14 -53.88 7.89
C PRO A 35 22.14 -53.11 7.05
N GLN A 36 20.94 -52.91 7.60
CA GLN A 36 19.94 -52.06 6.99
C GLN A 36 20.66 -50.73 6.71
N ILE A 37 20.85 -50.39 5.44
CA ILE A 37 21.51 -49.14 5.05
C ILE A 37 20.56 -48.04 5.49
N LEU A 38 20.77 -47.55 6.72
CA LEU A 38 20.11 -46.36 7.22
C LEU A 38 20.47 -45.25 6.23
N PRO A 39 19.47 -44.52 5.71
CA PRO A 39 19.73 -43.35 4.90
C PRO A 39 20.74 -42.44 5.60
N ASP A 40 21.78 -42.01 4.87
CA ASP A 40 22.64 -40.94 5.35
C ASP A 40 21.76 -39.71 5.61
N LYS A 41 21.99 -38.96 6.69
CA LYS A 41 21.20 -37.78 7.05
C LYS A 41 21.11 -36.77 5.91
N ALA A 42 22.17 -36.67 5.11
CA ALA A 42 22.18 -35.84 3.90
C ALA A 42 21.11 -36.28 2.87
N MET A 43 20.87 -37.58 2.73
CA MET A 43 19.85 -38.12 1.83
C MET A 43 18.42 -37.88 2.38
N GLU A 44 18.22 -37.99 3.69
CA GLU A 44 16.94 -37.66 4.34
C GLU A 44 16.60 -36.18 4.17
N PHE A 45 17.57 -35.30 4.42
CA PHE A 45 17.40 -33.86 4.21
C PHE A 45 17.18 -33.50 2.74
N SER A 46 17.88 -34.15 1.81
CA SER A 46 17.66 -33.96 0.37
C SER A 46 16.23 -34.32 -0.03
N ASN A 47 15.71 -35.44 0.48
CA ASN A 47 14.33 -35.85 0.26
C ASN A 47 13.33 -34.81 0.80
N PHE A 48 13.56 -34.32 2.02
CA PHE A 48 12.76 -33.24 2.61
C PHE A 48 12.74 -31.97 1.75
N LEU A 49 13.90 -31.54 1.23
CA LEU A 49 13.97 -30.39 0.31
C LEU A 49 13.23 -30.63 -1.02
N ASN A 50 13.17 -31.88 -1.49
CA ASN A 50 12.50 -32.24 -2.74
C ASN A 50 10.96 -32.28 -2.62
N GLU A 51 10.41 -32.37 -1.40
CA GLU A 51 8.97 -32.22 -1.15
C GLU A 51 8.49 -30.78 -1.38
N MET A 52 9.39 -29.80 -1.26
CA MET A 52 9.08 -28.38 -1.34
C MET A 52 9.10 -27.83 -2.78
N ALA A 53 8.35 -26.74 -3.00
CA ALA A 53 8.49 -25.97 -4.23
C ALA A 53 9.80 -25.17 -4.23
N MET A 54 10.47 -25.10 -5.39
CA MET A 54 11.57 -24.17 -5.63
C MET A 54 11.00 -22.78 -5.94
N LEU A 55 11.24 -21.84 -5.03
CA LEU A 55 10.78 -20.46 -5.11
C LEU A 55 11.74 -19.63 -5.97
N LYS A 56 11.19 -18.63 -6.66
CA LYS A 56 11.95 -17.65 -7.45
C LYS A 56 11.97 -16.30 -6.75
N LEU A 57 13.05 -15.55 -6.99
CA LEU A 57 13.14 -14.13 -6.66
C LEU A 57 12.75 -13.30 -7.90
N PRO A 58 12.14 -12.11 -7.72
CA PRO A 58 11.65 -11.57 -6.46
C PRO A 58 10.46 -12.40 -5.93
N TYR A 59 10.32 -12.49 -4.61
CA TYR A 59 9.25 -13.25 -3.97
C TYR A 59 8.28 -12.30 -3.25
N PRO A 60 7.12 -11.97 -3.86
CA PRO A 60 6.22 -10.91 -3.38
C PRO A 60 5.15 -11.37 -2.37
N ASN A 61 5.21 -12.64 -1.92
CA ASN A 61 4.40 -13.31 -0.88
C ASN A 61 3.42 -14.41 -1.39
N ALA A 62 3.68 -15.65 -0.93
CA ALA A 62 2.83 -16.80 -0.56
C ALA A 62 1.72 -17.42 -1.46
N TYR A 63 1.92 -17.61 -2.77
CA TYR A 63 1.07 -18.54 -3.55
C TYR A 63 1.71 -19.90 -3.88
N GLU A 64 3.03 -20.03 -3.72
CA GLU A 64 3.79 -21.19 -4.21
C GLU A 64 4.21 -22.19 -3.12
N LEU A 65 3.89 -21.93 -1.85
CA LEU A 65 4.29 -22.80 -0.74
C LEU A 65 3.46 -24.09 -0.69
N LYS A 66 4.12 -25.22 -0.45
CA LYS A 66 3.48 -26.54 -0.32
C LYS A 66 3.31 -26.91 1.15
N GLU A 67 2.19 -27.55 1.48
CA GLU A 67 1.97 -28.09 2.83
C GLU A 67 2.96 -29.23 3.13
N ILE A 68 3.61 -29.18 4.30
CA ILE A 68 4.59 -30.18 4.76
C ILE A 68 4.13 -30.75 6.09
N LYS A 69 4.09 -32.08 6.22
CA LYS A 69 3.62 -32.76 7.44
C LYS A 69 4.74 -33.12 8.41
N ASN A 70 5.91 -33.48 7.91
CA ASN A 70 7.06 -33.92 8.71
C ASN A 70 8.04 -32.76 8.96
N TYR A 71 7.56 -31.65 9.53
CA TYR A 71 8.39 -30.45 9.72
C TYR A 71 9.16 -30.42 11.04
N ALA A 72 8.78 -31.23 12.03
CA ALA A 72 9.23 -31.08 13.42
C ALA A 72 10.75 -31.19 13.59
N GLU A 73 11.41 -32.07 12.82
CA GLU A 73 12.86 -32.23 12.85
C GLU A 73 13.62 -30.98 12.34
N TYR A 74 13.03 -30.26 11.37
CA TYR A 74 13.72 -29.16 10.67
C TYR A 74 13.30 -27.78 11.18
N LEU A 75 12.02 -27.61 11.55
CA LEU A 75 11.49 -26.33 12.04
C LEU A 75 11.51 -26.26 13.58
N GLY A 76 11.66 -27.39 14.27
CA GLY A 76 11.64 -27.52 15.73
C GLY A 76 10.27 -27.97 16.28
N ALA A 77 10.22 -28.22 17.59
CA ALA A 77 9.08 -28.83 18.30
C ALA A 77 7.88 -27.88 18.55
N GLY A 78 7.72 -26.82 17.76
CA GLY A 78 6.54 -25.95 17.83
C GLY A 78 5.28 -26.70 17.40
N HIS A 79 4.18 -26.55 18.15
CA HIS A 79 2.87 -26.99 17.67
C HIS A 79 2.34 -25.96 16.68
N TYR A 80 2.10 -26.41 15.45
CA TYR A 80 1.53 -25.61 14.37
C TYR A 80 0.36 -26.39 13.80
N ASP A 81 -0.80 -25.76 13.67
CA ASP A 81 -1.98 -26.36 13.05
C ASP A 81 -1.71 -26.68 11.57
N LYS A 82 -0.92 -25.84 10.91
CA LYS A 82 -0.53 -26.00 9.53
C LYS A 82 0.85 -25.41 9.24
N VAL A 83 1.65 -26.13 8.48
CA VAL A 83 2.95 -25.65 7.98
C VAL A 83 3.00 -25.79 6.46
N LYS A 84 3.31 -24.69 5.79
CA LYS A 84 3.66 -24.68 4.37
C LYS A 84 5.10 -24.23 4.20
N ALA A 85 5.83 -24.83 3.26
CA ALA A 85 7.21 -24.48 3.00
C ALA A 85 7.55 -24.38 1.50
N GLY A 86 8.61 -23.65 1.23
CA GLY A 86 9.23 -23.52 -0.08
C GLY A 86 10.71 -23.20 0.09
N ARG A 87 11.55 -23.66 -0.83
CA ARG A 87 13.00 -23.47 -0.78
C ARG A 87 13.47 -22.53 -1.88
N PHE A 88 14.51 -21.77 -1.61
CA PHE A 88 15.25 -21.05 -2.64
C PHE A 88 16.41 -21.90 -3.15
N ALA A 89 17.02 -21.46 -4.25
CA ALA A 89 18.26 -22.05 -4.74
C ALA A 89 19.35 -21.96 -3.66
N ALA A 90 20.18 -23.00 -3.58
CA ALA A 90 21.29 -23.02 -2.64
C ALA A 90 22.33 -21.94 -2.99
N LEU A 91 22.86 -21.27 -1.97
CA LEU A 91 23.88 -20.25 -2.07
C LEU A 91 25.11 -20.70 -1.28
N ASN A 92 26.20 -21.07 -1.97
CA ASN A 92 27.45 -21.56 -1.36
C ASN A 92 27.25 -22.76 -0.40
N GLY A 93 26.43 -23.74 -0.79
CA GLY A 93 26.15 -24.94 0.03
C GLY A 93 25.16 -24.71 1.17
N TYR A 94 24.48 -23.55 1.20
CA TYR A 94 23.42 -23.26 2.15
C TYR A 94 22.08 -23.12 1.44
N THR A 95 21.04 -23.80 1.95
CA THR A 95 19.70 -23.78 1.36
C THR A 95 18.75 -22.96 2.25
N PRO A 96 18.29 -21.78 1.78
CA PRO A 96 17.25 -21.03 2.47
C PRO A 96 15.87 -21.64 2.22
N VAL A 97 15.06 -21.76 3.28
CA VAL A 97 13.71 -22.29 3.27
C VAL A 97 12.79 -21.32 4.00
N ILE A 98 11.67 -20.96 3.37
CA ILE A 98 10.58 -20.22 4.02
C ILE A 98 9.59 -21.24 4.56
N PHE A 99 9.21 -21.06 5.83
CA PHE A 99 8.11 -21.74 6.47
C PHE A 99 7.02 -20.74 6.84
N SER A 100 5.81 -20.94 6.35
CA SER A 100 4.61 -20.24 6.77
C SER A 100 3.82 -21.17 7.71
N CYS A 101 3.64 -20.72 8.95
CA CYS A 101 3.11 -21.52 10.04
C CYS A 101 1.85 -20.87 10.60
N ASP A 102 0.74 -21.60 10.59
CA ASP A 102 -0.46 -21.25 11.34
C ASP A 102 -0.28 -21.83 12.75
N VAL A 103 -0.13 -20.96 13.76
CA VAL A 103 0.04 -21.37 15.17
C VAL A 103 -1.32 -21.65 15.80
N ASN A 104 -2.30 -20.82 15.49
CA ASN A 104 -3.72 -20.96 15.83
C ASN A 104 -4.55 -20.00 14.94
N GLU A 105 -5.86 -19.93 15.17
CA GLU A 105 -6.78 -19.05 14.42
C GLU A 105 -6.46 -17.54 14.50
N HIS A 106 -5.63 -17.11 15.45
CA HIS A 106 -5.29 -15.69 15.71
C HIS A 106 -3.80 -15.37 15.54
N GLU A 107 -2.96 -16.38 15.25
CA GLU A 107 -1.52 -16.20 15.14
C GLU A 107 -0.97 -16.98 13.95
N LYS A 108 -0.36 -16.22 13.03
CA LYS A 108 0.41 -16.74 11.90
C LYS A 108 1.81 -16.20 11.97
N VAL A 109 2.80 -17.05 11.71
CA VAL A 109 4.21 -16.65 11.74
C VAL A 109 4.92 -17.25 10.53
N THR A 110 5.81 -16.48 9.92
CA THR A 110 6.66 -16.94 8.81
C THR A 110 8.12 -16.82 9.21
N TYR A 111 8.86 -17.92 9.03
CA TYR A 111 10.29 -17.99 9.27
C TYR A 111 11.04 -18.18 7.97
N LEU A 112 12.20 -17.53 7.87
CA LEU A 112 13.26 -17.87 6.93
C LEU A 112 14.34 -18.63 7.70
N VAL A 113 14.60 -19.86 7.31
CA VAL A 113 15.60 -20.74 7.92
C VAL A 113 16.63 -21.12 6.87
N VAL A 114 17.91 -21.13 7.24
CA VAL A 114 19.01 -21.51 6.34
C VAL A 114 19.66 -22.79 6.87
N TYR A 115 19.74 -23.81 6.03
CA TYR A 115 20.34 -25.10 6.37
C TYR A 115 21.64 -25.35 5.59
N THR A 116 22.54 -26.16 6.12
CA THR A 116 23.64 -26.78 5.36
C THR A 116 23.17 -27.96 4.52
N GLU A 117 24.04 -28.45 3.64
CA GLU A 117 23.76 -29.61 2.76
C GLU A 117 23.40 -30.89 3.52
N ASP A 118 23.85 -31.03 4.77
CA ASP A 118 23.55 -32.15 5.68
C ASP A 118 22.28 -31.95 6.52
N GLY A 119 21.57 -30.83 6.33
CA GLY A 119 20.32 -30.53 7.03
C GLY A 119 20.46 -29.82 8.37
N ALA A 120 21.66 -29.46 8.80
CA ALA A 120 21.83 -28.71 10.04
C ALA A 120 21.40 -27.23 9.87
N GLU A 121 20.60 -26.73 10.81
CA GLU A 121 20.20 -25.31 10.84
C GLU A 121 21.41 -24.42 11.12
N ARG A 122 21.54 -23.34 10.34
CA ARG A 122 22.61 -22.33 10.49
C ARG A 122 22.11 -20.98 10.95
N ALA A 123 20.93 -20.59 10.51
CA ALA A 123 20.32 -19.33 10.89
C ALA A 123 18.81 -19.39 10.72
N ARG A 124 18.11 -18.58 11.51
CA ARG A 124 16.66 -18.42 11.49
C ARG A 124 16.30 -16.97 11.73
N LEU A 125 15.29 -16.48 11.00
CA LEU A 125 14.72 -15.16 11.16
C LEU A 125 13.19 -15.24 11.01
N GLN A 126 12.45 -14.58 11.89
CA GLN A 126 11.02 -14.31 11.66
C GLN A 126 10.90 -13.14 10.69
N ILE A 127 10.20 -13.36 9.57
CA ILE A 127 10.07 -12.37 8.47
C ILE A 127 8.62 -11.94 8.25
N ALA A 128 7.64 -12.68 8.76
CA ALA A 128 6.27 -12.20 8.89
C ALA A 128 5.63 -12.73 10.15
N ALA A 129 4.66 -11.98 10.66
CA ALA A 129 3.79 -12.40 11.74
C ALA A 129 2.48 -11.61 11.68
N ASP A 130 1.37 -12.29 11.88
CA ASP A 130 0.09 -11.66 12.17
C ASP A 130 -0.37 -12.20 13.51
N LYS A 131 -0.41 -11.35 14.53
CA LYS A 131 -0.73 -11.73 15.90
C LYS A 131 -1.85 -10.86 16.43
N GLN A 132 -2.93 -11.51 16.82
CA GLN A 132 -4.02 -10.92 17.58
C GLN A 132 -4.04 -11.52 18.97
N LYS A 133 -4.03 -10.68 20.00
CA LYS A 133 -4.13 -11.17 21.38
C LYS A 133 -5.54 -11.72 21.60
N ARG A 134 -5.63 -12.96 22.12
CA ARG A 134 -6.88 -13.70 22.34
C ARG A 134 -7.92 -12.82 23.05
N GLY A 135 -9.11 -12.67 22.46
CA GLY A 135 -10.29 -12.06 23.11
C GLY A 135 -10.76 -10.70 22.60
N THR A 136 -10.26 -10.20 21.46
CA THR A 136 -10.68 -8.89 20.94
C THR A 136 -11.16 -8.95 19.49
N ALA A 137 -12.46 -8.63 19.34
CA ALA A 137 -13.17 -8.18 18.15
C ALA A 137 -13.68 -9.22 17.14
N THR A 138 -14.83 -9.83 17.45
CA THR A 138 -15.94 -9.81 16.49
C THR A 138 -16.36 -8.35 16.24
N GLN A 139 -16.80 -8.02 15.02
CA GLN A 139 -17.07 -6.65 14.52
C GLN A 139 -17.92 -5.71 15.41
N ASP A 140 -18.55 -6.20 16.48
CA ASP A 140 -19.47 -5.46 17.35
C ASP A 140 -18.97 -5.18 18.79
N GLN A 141 -17.75 -5.56 19.17
CA GLN A 141 -17.21 -5.25 20.51
C GLN A 141 -16.36 -3.98 20.53
N GLN A 142 -16.68 -3.06 21.45
CA GLN A 142 -15.89 -1.86 21.73
C GLN A 142 -14.43 -2.23 21.98
N LEU A 143 -13.54 -1.77 21.10
CA LEU A 143 -12.10 -1.88 21.23
C LEU A 143 -11.68 -1.21 22.56
N ASN A 144 -11.08 -2.00 23.44
CA ASN A 144 -10.61 -1.54 24.74
C ASN A 144 -9.11 -1.20 24.69
N ASP A 145 -8.62 -0.48 25.70
CA ASP A 145 -7.21 -0.06 25.81
C ASP A 145 -6.20 -1.21 25.96
N SER A 146 -6.66 -2.47 26.03
CA SER A 146 -5.79 -3.66 26.04
C SER A 146 -5.70 -4.36 24.68
N THR A 147 -6.34 -3.82 23.64
CA THR A 147 -6.29 -4.39 22.29
C THR A 147 -4.95 -4.07 21.62
N GLU A 148 -4.22 -5.13 21.25
CA GLU A 148 -2.92 -5.07 20.59
C GLU A 148 -2.94 -5.97 19.34
N PHE A 149 -2.40 -5.45 18.24
CA PHE A 149 -2.27 -6.16 16.96
C PHE A 149 -0.87 -5.93 16.43
N THR A 150 -0.20 -7.01 16.05
CA THR A 150 1.09 -6.93 15.38
C THR A 150 0.95 -7.54 14.00
N SER A 151 1.26 -6.75 12.97
CA SER A 151 1.37 -7.20 11.60
C SER A 151 2.78 -6.96 11.13
N GLN A 152 3.44 -8.01 10.66
CA GLN A 152 4.76 -8.00 10.06
C GLN A 152 4.66 -8.69 8.71
N TRP A 153 5.17 -8.04 7.67
CA TRP A 153 5.21 -8.60 6.31
C TRP A 153 6.59 -8.35 5.69
N PHE A 154 6.89 -9.11 4.64
CA PHE A 154 8.20 -9.05 4.00
C PHE A 154 8.12 -8.96 2.49
N TYR A 155 9.26 -8.60 1.91
CA TYR A 155 9.53 -8.70 0.49
C TYR A 155 10.98 -9.20 0.29
N MET A 156 11.19 -10.12 -0.65
CA MET A 156 12.53 -10.55 -1.03
C MET A 156 12.79 -10.15 -2.47
N SER A 157 13.77 -9.26 -2.69
CA SER A 157 14.18 -8.80 -4.01
C SER A 157 15.12 -9.78 -4.71
N GLU A 158 15.36 -9.54 -6.00
CA GLU A 158 16.27 -10.35 -6.84
C GLU A 158 17.70 -10.45 -6.30
N ASP A 159 18.19 -9.41 -5.64
CA ASP A 159 19.51 -9.36 -5.00
C ASP A 159 19.56 -10.07 -3.63
N SER A 160 18.50 -10.81 -3.27
CA SER A 160 18.35 -11.51 -1.99
C SER A 160 18.34 -10.59 -0.76
N LEU A 161 18.10 -9.29 -0.95
CA LEU A 161 17.78 -8.38 0.15
C LEU A 161 16.37 -8.72 0.67
N ILE A 162 16.29 -8.97 1.97
CA ILE A 162 15.04 -9.29 2.65
C ILE A 162 14.61 -8.05 3.39
N GLU A 163 13.49 -7.50 2.98
CA GLU A 163 12.86 -6.37 3.63
C GLU A 163 11.77 -6.87 4.57
N VAL A 164 11.82 -6.46 5.84
CA VAL A 164 10.82 -6.79 6.84
C VAL A 164 10.21 -5.51 7.37
N ARG A 165 8.89 -5.43 7.32
CA ARG A 165 8.10 -4.27 7.77
C ARG A 165 7.25 -4.68 8.94
N ASP A 166 7.32 -3.88 9.99
CA ASP A 166 6.57 -4.10 11.22
C ASP A 166 5.55 -2.99 11.40
N ARG A 167 4.35 -3.37 11.80
CA ARG A 167 3.29 -2.49 12.27
C ARG A 167 2.72 -3.06 13.56
N HIS A 168 3.00 -2.37 14.66
CA HIS A 168 2.43 -2.67 15.95
C HIS A 168 1.39 -1.61 16.28
N SER A 169 0.12 -2.01 16.39
CA SER A 169 -0.96 -1.10 16.77
C SER A 169 -1.51 -1.48 18.15
N PHE A 170 -1.84 -0.48 18.95
CA PHE A 170 -2.35 -0.63 20.31
C PHE A 170 -3.29 0.53 20.63
N TYR A 171 -4.21 0.35 21.58
CA TYR A 171 -5.18 1.38 21.94
C TYR A 171 -4.82 2.06 23.26
N VAL A 172 -4.89 3.39 23.31
CA VAL A 172 -4.71 4.19 24.53
C VAL A 172 -5.84 5.21 24.63
N ASN A 173 -6.67 5.10 25.66
CA ASN A 173 -7.88 5.91 25.87
C ASN A 173 -8.81 5.89 24.64
N GLY A 174 -9.06 4.71 24.06
CA GLY A 174 -9.88 4.51 22.86
C GLY A 174 -9.25 5.02 21.56
N THR A 175 -8.02 5.56 21.60
CA THR A 175 -7.31 6.05 20.41
C THR A 175 -6.26 5.03 19.97
N GLN A 176 -6.33 4.60 18.71
CA GLN A 176 -5.31 3.74 18.13
C GLN A 176 -3.97 4.49 18.04
N LYS A 177 -2.92 3.89 18.58
CA LYS A 177 -1.53 4.24 18.39
C LYS A 177 -0.89 3.18 17.51
N VAL A 178 -0.03 3.62 16.60
CA VAL A 178 0.65 2.75 15.64
C VAL A 178 2.13 3.08 15.68
N ASN A 179 2.95 2.04 15.89
CA ASN A 179 4.40 2.09 15.76
C ASN A 179 4.79 1.22 14.57
N THR A 180 5.64 1.74 13.71
CA THR A 180 6.11 1.03 12.53
C THR A 180 7.63 0.98 12.47
N ALA A 181 8.17 -0.07 11.85
CA ALA A 181 9.59 -0.23 11.64
C ALA A 181 9.89 -0.89 10.29
N LEU A 182 11.09 -0.65 9.78
CA LEU A 182 11.58 -1.22 8.54
C LEU A 182 13.00 -1.76 8.76
N HIS A 183 13.17 -3.05 8.54
CA HIS A 183 14.43 -3.76 8.68
C HIS A 183 14.85 -4.37 7.34
N PHE A 184 16.16 -4.42 7.13
CA PHE A 184 16.74 -5.02 5.94
C PHE A 184 17.71 -6.10 6.37
N TYR A 185 17.63 -7.28 5.76
CA TYR A 185 18.49 -8.42 6.05
C TYR A 185 19.08 -8.98 4.77
N HIS A 186 20.17 -9.70 4.89
CA HIS A 186 20.73 -10.48 3.80
C HIS A 186 21.30 -11.81 4.32
N ILE A 187 21.38 -12.80 3.44
CA ILE A 187 22.07 -14.07 3.71
C ILE A 187 23.54 -13.90 3.32
N THR A 188 24.43 -14.11 4.27
CA THR A 188 25.89 -14.04 4.06
C THR A 188 26.39 -15.27 3.30
N ARG A 189 27.61 -15.20 2.73
CA ARG A 189 28.26 -16.36 2.09
C ARG A 189 28.45 -17.58 3.02
N LYS A 190 28.34 -17.40 4.34
CA LYS A 190 28.44 -18.47 5.36
C LYS A 190 27.07 -18.97 5.84
N GLY A 191 25.99 -18.63 5.13
CA GLY A 191 24.63 -19.06 5.48
C GLY A 191 24.01 -18.32 6.68
N LEU A 192 24.69 -17.33 7.28
CA LEU A 192 24.12 -16.52 8.36
C LEU A 192 23.18 -15.46 7.81
N ILE A 193 22.06 -15.21 8.49
CA ILE A 193 21.17 -14.07 8.22
C ILE A 193 21.66 -12.89 9.06
N LYS A 194 21.95 -11.75 8.42
CA LYS A 194 22.43 -10.53 9.11
C LYS A 194 21.64 -9.31 8.68
N GLU A 195 21.37 -8.43 9.65
CA GLU A 195 20.79 -7.11 9.37
C GLU A 195 21.78 -6.27 8.55
N VAL A 196 21.27 -5.61 7.51
CA VAL A 196 22.01 -4.68 6.68
C VAL A 196 22.01 -3.33 7.38
N PRO A 197 23.18 -2.80 7.78
CA PRO A 197 23.23 -1.53 8.49
C PRO A 197 22.74 -0.39 7.60
N ARG A 198 22.04 0.55 8.22
CA ARG A 198 21.67 1.82 7.58
C ARG A 198 22.92 2.58 7.15
N ILE A 199 22.81 3.34 6.06
CA ILE A 199 23.89 4.19 5.56
C ILE A 199 24.18 5.27 6.62
N LYS A 200 25.42 5.31 7.11
CA LYS A 200 25.89 6.32 8.05
C LYS A 200 26.56 7.46 7.27
N GLU A 201 25.77 8.44 6.87
CA GLU A 201 26.26 9.67 6.24
C GLU A 201 25.61 10.91 6.87
N SER A 202 26.20 12.09 6.66
CA SER A 202 25.56 13.34 7.07
C SER A 202 24.39 13.67 6.15
N PHE A 203 23.43 14.46 6.65
CA PHE A 203 22.32 14.91 5.81
C PHE A 203 22.81 15.72 4.60
N ASP A 204 23.85 16.52 4.74
CA ASP A 204 24.39 17.31 3.63
C ASP A 204 24.95 16.43 2.51
N THR A 205 25.63 15.34 2.87
CA THR A 205 26.12 14.35 1.90
C THR A 205 24.96 13.63 1.20
N TYR A 206 23.93 13.24 1.95
CA TYR A 206 22.71 12.65 1.38
C TYR A 206 22.00 13.63 0.42
N ALA A 207 21.75 14.85 0.87
CA ALA A 207 21.05 15.89 0.11
C ALA A 207 21.83 16.37 -1.12
N ALA A 208 23.17 16.26 -1.12
CA ALA A 208 24.00 16.62 -2.28
C ALA A 208 23.81 15.68 -3.48
N ARG A 209 23.21 14.50 -3.29
CA ARG A 209 22.88 13.55 -4.37
C ARG A 209 21.69 14.00 -5.21
N PHE A 210 20.90 14.95 -4.71
CA PHE A 210 19.75 15.51 -5.41
C PHE A 210 20.22 16.68 -6.30
N PRO A 211 19.85 16.72 -7.59
CA PRO A 211 20.15 17.86 -8.46
C PRO A 211 19.63 19.17 -7.89
N LYS A 212 20.40 20.25 -7.95
CA LYS A 212 19.94 21.56 -7.44
C LYS A 212 18.91 22.16 -8.39
N HIS A 213 17.83 22.70 -7.85
CA HIS A 213 16.85 23.52 -8.55
C HIS A 213 16.75 24.91 -7.91
N GLU A 214 16.33 25.89 -8.70
CA GLU A 214 16.13 27.26 -8.24
C GLU A 214 14.66 27.53 -7.86
N LEU A 215 14.46 28.53 -6.99
CA LEU A 215 13.14 29.04 -6.65
C LEU A 215 12.91 30.39 -7.37
N PRO A 216 11.70 30.71 -7.86
CA PRO A 216 10.50 29.87 -7.82
C PRO A 216 10.60 28.66 -8.75
N ALA A 217 9.97 27.56 -8.36
CA ALA A 217 9.98 26.31 -9.11
C ALA A 217 8.56 25.96 -9.57
N THR A 218 8.41 25.56 -10.83
CA THR A 218 7.18 24.98 -11.37
C THR A 218 7.40 23.49 -11.63
N LEU A 219 6.48 22.66 -11.16
CA LEU A 219 6.51 21.21 -11.32
C LEU A 219 5.20 20.76 -11.98
N ASP A 220 5.32 20.40 -13.25
CA ASP A 220 4.21 20.06 -14.14
C ASP A 220 4.41 18.72 -14.90
N THR A 221 5.56 18.08 -14.72
CA THR A 221 5.91 16.78 -15.30
C THR A 221 6.77 15.95 -14.36
N VAL A 222 6.81 14.63 -14.62
CA VAL A 222 7.74 13.69 -13.98
C VAL A 222 8.64 13.11 -15.06
N ILE A 223 9.94 13.35 -14.94
CA ILE A 223 10.96 12.74 -15.80
C ILE A 223 11.94 12.00 -14.89
N ILE A 224 11.87 10.67 -14.89
CA ILE A 224 12.75 9.82 -14.08
C ILE A 224 14.00 9.35 -14.83
N ASN A 225 14.00 9.45 -16.16
CA ASN A 225 15.12 9.01 -16.98
C ASN A 225 16.39 9.79 -16.63
N GLY A 226 17.45 9.06 -16.26
CA GLY A 226 18.73 9.63 -15.84
C GLY A 226 18.79 10.09 -14.38
N LEU A 227 17.72 9.93 -13.60
CA LEU A 227 17.76 10.18 -12.16
C LEU A 227 18.35 8.99 -11.40
N ASN A 228 19.06 9.28 -10.32
CA ASN A 228 19.59 8.25 -9.44
C ASN A 228 18.50 7.74 -8.48
N PRO A 229 18.38 6.42 -8.29
CA PRO A 229 17.48 5.87 -7.29
C PRO A 229 17.96 6.25 -5.87
N VAL A 230 17.01 6.54 -5.00
CA VAL A 230 17.24 6.80 -3.59
C VAL A 230 17.44 5.46 -2.89
N SER A 231 18.54 5.34 -2.16
CA SER A 231 18.78 4.14 -1.36
C SER A 231 17.77 4.02 -0.24
N ARG A 232 17.09 2.88 -0.17
CA ARG A 232 16.12 2.55 0.89
C ARG A 232 16.79 2.30 2.25
N LEU A 233 18.12 2.19 2.28
CA LEU A 233 18.94 2.07 3.47
C LEU A 233 19.28 3.43 4.11
N THR A 234 18.88 4.55 3.50
CA THR A 234 18.99 5.87 4.14
C THR A 234 18.17 5.93 5.44
N SER A 235 18.59 6.77 6.38
CA SER A 235 17.85 7.11 7.58
C SER A 235 17.05 8.41 7.45
N PHE A 236 17.20 9.12 6.33
CA PHE A 236 16.59 10.43 6.11
C PHE A 236 15.20 10.37 5.44
N TYR A 237 14.73 9.19 5.06
CA TYR A 237 13.40 9.07 4.47
C TYR A 237 12.72 7.83 5.04
N ASP A 238 11.48 8.02 5.52
CA ASP A 238 10.67 6.90 6.00
C ASP A 238 9.97 6.20 4.83
N PHE A 239 10.40 4.95 4.59
CA PHE A 239 9.89 4.04 3.55
C PHE A 239 8.86 3.03 4.07
N VAL A 240 8.48 3.06 5.36
CA VAL A 240 7.58 2.09 5.98
C VAL A 240 6.28 1.93 5.19
N ASP A 241 5.68 3.03 4.75
CA ASP A 241 4.40 3.04 4.02
C ASP A 241 4.58 3.14 2.51
N GLU A 242 5.83 3.25 2.02
CA GLU A 242 6.11 3.29 0.58
C GLU A 242 6.14 1.90 -0.02
N ARG A 243 5.68 1.73 -1.26
CA ARG A 243 5.93 0.48 -1.99
C ARG A 243 7.43 0.24 -2.24
N GLN A 244 7.77 -0.99 -2.62
CA GLN A 244 9.16 -1.38 -2.91
C GLN A 244 9.70 -0.76 -4.21
N ASP A 245 8.82 -0.21 -5.04
CA ASP A 245 9.18 0.53 -6.24
C ASP A 245 10.17 1.67 -5.92
N PRO A 246 11.18 1.89 -6.78
CA PRO A 246 12.22 2.87 -6.52
C PRO A 246 11.64 4.30 -6.49
N LEU A 247 12.12 5.08 -5.52
CA LEU A 247 12.05 6.54 -5.56
C LEU A 247 13.35 7.07 -6.17
N TYR A 248 13.25 8.17 -6.92
CA TYR A 248 14.36 8.80 -7.61
C TYR A 248 14.62 10.20 -7.08
N ALA A 249 15.89 10.59 -7.00
CA ALA A 249 16.31 11.90 -6.52
C ALA A 249 16.09 12.97 -7.61
N LEU A 250 14.91 13.58 -7.65
CA LEU A 250 14.52 14.56 -8.68
C LEU A 250 15.16 15.93 -8.48
N GLY A 251 15.22 16.41 -7.24
CA GLY A 251 15.68 17.77 -7.00
C GLY A 251 15.87 18.16 -5.55
N LYS A 252 16.72 19.15 -5.33
CA LYS A 252 16.93 19.85 -4.06
C LYS A 252 16.67 21.32 -4.25
N LEU A 253 15.79 21.87 -3.41
CA LEU A 253 15.48 23.29 -3.33
C LEU A 253 15.87 23.78 -1.93
N ASN A 254 16.57 24.91 -1.86
CA ASN A 254 16.94 25.51 -0.57
C ASN A 254 16.05 26.71 -0.29
N LEU A 255 15.15 26.57 0.69
CA LEU A 255 14.33 27.67 1.13
C LEU A 255 15.10 28.46 2.20
N LYS A 256 15.59 29.65 1.84
CA LYS A 256 16.49 30.46 2.69
C LYS A 256 15.95 30.59 4.11
N GLY A 257 16.74 30.14 5.09
CA GLY A 257 16.44 30.26 6.52
C GLY A 257 15.24 29.44 7.01
N ARG A 258 14.73 28.48 6.23
CA ARG A 258 13.55 27.68 6.61
C ARG A 258 13.76 26.18 6.54
N ALA A 259 13.98 25.63 5.34
CA ALA A 259 14.06 24.18 5.17
C ALA A 259 14.87 23.81 3.91
N THR A 260 15.52 22.65 3.97
CA THR A 260 15.96 21.97 2.76
C THR A 260 14.79 21.16 2.23
N ILE A 261 14.44 21.33 0.97
CA ILE A 261 13.38 20.57 0.31
C ILE A 261 14.05 19.56 -0.61
N LEU A 262 13.67 18.30 -0.50
CA LEU A 262 14.06 17.25 -1.44
C LEU A 262 12.81 16.75 -2.18
N LEU A 263 12.92 16.65 -3.50
CA LEU A 263 11.90 16.18 -4.41
C LEU A 263 12.20 14.73 -4.78
N TYR A 264 11.26 13.85 -4.49
CA TYR A 264 11.33 12.43 -4.79
C TYR A 264 10.37 12.13 -5.93
N ALA A 265 10.88 11.60 -7.03
CA ALA A 265 10.05 11.17 -8.16
C ALA A 265 9.85 9.65 -8.15
N ARG A 266 8.76 9.18 -8.75
CA ARG A 266 8.51 7.76 -9.02
C ARG A 266 7.79 7.59 -10.34
N ASP A 267 7.94 6.42 -10.95
CA ASP A 267 7.16 6.06 -12.13
C ASP A 267 5.73 5.62 -11.75
N THR A 268 4.93 5.37 -12.78
CA THR A 268 3.65 4.69 -12.72
C THR A 268 3.77 3.38 -11.96
N ILE A 269 2.86 3.13 -11.03
CA ILE A 269 2.78 1.86 -10.31
C ILE A 269 1.45 1.22 -10.60
N TYR A 270 1.50 0.06 -11.25
CA TYR A 270 0.32 -0.73 -11.53
C TYR A 270 -0.10 -1.51 -10.27
N LEU A 271 -1.40 -1.48 -10.00
CA LEU A 271 -2.08 -2.17 -8.90
C LEU A 271 -3.07 -3.16 -9.52
N ASP A 272 -3.55 -4.13 -8.74
CA ASP A 272 -4.57 -5.06 -9.22
C ASP A 272 -5.85 -4.32 -9.65
N ASP A 273 -6.28 -3.33 -8.86
CA ASP A 273 -7.51 -2.56 -9.09
C ASP A 273 -7.27 -1.08 -9.48
N GLY A 274 -6.16 -0.80 -10.18
CA GLY A 274 -5.86 0.55 -10.67
C GLY A 274 -4.38 0.84 -10.85
N PHE A 275 -3.99 2.11 -10.71
CA PHE A 275 -2.59 2.51 -10.77
C PHE A 275 -2.35 3.84 -10.07
N ASN A 276 -1.11 4.06 -9.62
CA ASN A 276 -0.62 5.38 -9.26
C ASN A 276 0.02 6.01 -10.49
N TYR A 277 -0.31 7.26 -10.78
CA TYR A 277 0.38 8.05 -11.80
C TYR A 277 1.85 8.27 -11.41
N PRO A 278 2.73 8.59 -12.37
CA PRO A 278 4.05 9.13 -12.04
C PRO A 278 3.89 10.30 -11.07
N GLU A 279 4.67 10.31 -10.00
CA GLU A 279 4.43 11.18 -8.85
C GLU A 279 5.70 11.91 -8.43
N VAL A 280 5.54 13.15 -7.95
CA VAL A 280 6.57 13.89 -7.22
C VAL A 280 6.08 14.14 -5.80
N LYS A 281 6.86 13.66 -4.82
CA LYS A 281 6.72 14.03 -3.40
C LYS A 281 7.71 15.13 -3.06
N LEU A 282 7.19 16.23 -2.51
CA LEU A 282 7.97 17.25 -1.86
C LEU A 282 8.13 16.88 -0.39
N VAL A 283 9.37 16.77 0.08
CA VAL A 283 9.68 16.47 1.49
C VAL A 283 10.55 17.58 2.05
N THR A 284 10.17 18.08 3.22
CA THR A 284 10.90 19.15 3.92
C THR A 284 11.77 18.59 5.02
N TYR A 285 12.96 19.16 5.13
CA TYR A 285 13.98 18.81 6.10
C TYR A 285 14.44 20.06 6.87
N HIS A 286 14.52 19.94 8.19
CA HIS A 286 15.11 20.95 9.05
C HIS A 286 16.04 20.24 10.04
N GLU A 287 17.28 20.74 10.13
CA GLU A 287 18.36 20.12 10.92
C GLU A 287 18.58 18.63 10.56
N GLY A 288 18.46 18.30 9.28
CA GLY A 288 18.67 16.93 8.77
C GLY A 288 17.61 15.92 9.18
N LYS A 289 16.48 16.36 9.74
CA LYS A 289 15.32 15.50 10.03
C LYS A 289 14.17 15.86 9.12
N GLU A 290 13.48 14.83 8.62
CA GLU A 290 12.22 15.02 7.92
C GLU A 290 11.21 15.72 8.84
N LYS A 291 10.48 16.69 8.28
CA LYS A 291 9.47 17.49 9.01
C LYS A 291 8.07 17.30 8.48
N ASP A 292 7.93 17.22 7.16
CA ASP A 292 6.66 16.95 6.51
C ASP A 292 6.90 16.51 5.05
N ARG A 293 5.87 15.96 4.42
CA ARG A 293 5.87 15.56 3.01
C ARG A 293 4.52 15.79 2.37
N ILE A 294 4.46 16.16 1.09
CA ILE A 294 3.20 16.29 0.34
C ILE A 294 3.41 15.83 -1.11
N VAL A 295 2.40 15.19 -1.69
CA VAL A 295 2.37 14.90 -3.13
C VAL A 295 2.02 16.19 -3.86
N ILE A 296 2.89 16.62 -4.76
CA ILE A 296 2.74 17.88 -5.50
C ILE A 296 2.51 17.69 -7.00
N TYR A 297 2.67 16.46 -7.48
CA TYR A 297 2.35 16.04 -8.83
C TYR A 297 2.07 14.54 -8.82
N GLY A 298 1.13 14.07 -9.65
CA GLY A 298 0.81 12.66 -9.81
C GLY A 298 -0.62 12.36 -9.42
N GLY A 299 -0.86 11.26 -8.73
CA GLY A 299 -2.21 10.86 -8.34
C GLY A 299 -2.42 9.35 -8.32
N ARG A 300 -3.66 8.95 -8.11
CA ARG A 300 -4.08 7.55 -8.05
C ARG A 300 -5.42 7.37 -8.75
N VAL A 301 -5.52 6.28 -9.50
CA VAL A 301 -6.76 5.72 -10.03
C VAL A 301 -7.06 4.43 -9.26
N GLY A 302 -8.30 4.31 -8.79
CA GLY A 302 -8.84 3.08 -8.23
C GLY A 302 -10.22 2.78 -8.78
N GLU A 303 -10.89 1.76 -8.25
CA GLU A 303 -12.28 1.50 -8.61
C GLU A 303 -13.19 2.68 -8.25
N ASN A 304 -13.83 3.26 -9.26
CA ASN A 304 -14.82 4.35 -9.12
C ASN A 304 -14.29 5.68 -8.51
N TYR A 305 -12.98 5.87 -8.42
CA TYR A 305 -12.40 7.18 -8.08
C TYR A 305 -11.02 7.41 -8.72
N GLU A 306 -10.68 8.69 -8.91
CA GLU A 306 -9.40 9.15 -9.44
C GLU A 306 -9.04 10.49 -8.80
N THR A 307 -7.90 10.53 -8.10
CA THR A 307 -7.34 11.77 -7.55
C THR A 307 -6.08 12.14 -8.31
N VAL A 308 -5.96 13.39 -8.74
CA VAL A 308 -4.87 13.85 -9.57
C VAL A 308 -4.33 15.20 -9.07
N TYR A 309 -3.03 15.27 -8.85
CA TYR A 309 -2.28 16.46 -8.47
C TYR A 309 -1.54 16.99 -9.69
N LYS A 310 -1.81 18.24 -10.06
CA LYS A 310 -1.22 18.88 -11.24
C LYS A 310 -0.79 20.30 -10.91
N LYS A 311 0.21 20.80 -11.65
CA LYS A 311 0.63 22.20 -11.65
C LYS A 311 0.94 22.73 -10.24
N CYS A 312 2.08 22.32 -9.71
CA CYS A 312 2.60 22.85 -8.47
C CYS A 312 3.57 24.01 -8.75
N ASN A 313 3.31 25.17 -8.15
CA ASN A 313 4.26 26.29 -8.10
C ASN A 313 4.74 26.47 -6.66
N LEU A 314 6.05 26.42 -6.44
CA LEU A 314 6.67 26.72 -5.16
C LEU A 314 7.46 28.04 -5.27
N ASP A 315 7.07 29.01 -4.47
CA ASP A 315 7.69 30.34 -4.46
C ASP A 315 8.88 30.44 -3.50
N THR A 316 9.66 31.52 -3.65
CA THR A 316 10.86 31.81 -2.85
C THR A 316 10.58 32.03 -1.37
N ASP A 317 9.34 32.37 -1.02
CA ASP A 317 8.86 32.57 0.35
C ASP A 317 8.33 31.27 1.00
N GLY A 318 8.28 30.16 0.26
CA GLY A 318 7.77 28.87 0.73
C GLY A 318 6.27 28.68 0.52
N SER A 319 5.60 29.57 -0.20
CA SER A 319 4.22 29.38 -0.65
C SER A 319 4.17 28.30 -1.74
N ILE A 320 3.20 27.40 -1.63
CA ILE A 320 2.95 26.34 -2.63
C ILE A 320 1.54 26.53 -3.15
N ASN A 321 1.39 26.69 -4.46
CA ASN A 321 0.11 26.66 -5.15
C ASN A 321 -0.05 25.32 -5.86
N LEU A 322 -1.08 24.55 -5.52
CA LEU A 322 -1.32 23.21 -6.02
C LEU A 322 -2.74 23.09 -6.55
N ARG A 323 -2.90 22.49 -7.74
CA ARG A 323 -4.21 22.11 -8.26
C ARG A 323 -4.45 20.62 -8.05
N GLU A 324 -5.50 20.30 -7.32
CA GLU A 324 -5.95 18.93 -7.06
C GLU A 324 -7.27 18.69 -7.82
N GLU A 325 -7.41 17.53 -8.46
CA GLU A 325 -8.62 17.11 -9.14
C GLU A 325 -9.08 15.80 -8.50
N ASP A 326 -10.27 15.80 -7.89
CA ASP A 326 -10.92 14.59 -7.37
C ASP A 326 -12.06 14.23 -8.31
N ASN A 327 -12.04 12.99 -8.76
CA ASN A 327 -13.01 12.45 -9.67
C ASN A 327 -13.68 11.24 -9.02
N ARG A 328 -15.00 11.27 -8.87
CA ARG A 328 -15.79 10.15 -8.33
C ARG A 328 -16.87 9.77 -9.31
N TYR A 329 -17.22 8.49 -9.37
CA TYR A 329 -18.30 8.03 -10.24
C TYR A 329 -19.58 7.85 -9.42
N ALA A 330 -20.65 8.55 -9.82
CA ALA A 330 -21.98 8.38 -9.23
C ALA A 330 -22.54 7.00 -9.62
N ASP A 331 -22.30 6.63 -10.88
CA ASP A 331 -22.52 5.35 -11.53
C ASP A 331 -21.58 5.25 -12.76
N SER A 332 -21.73 4.19 -13.57
CA SER A 332 -20.95 3.98 -14.80
C SER A 332 -21.04 5.10 -15.85
N LEU A 333 -22.04 5.99 -15.77
CA LEU A 333 -22.32 7.01 -16.78
C LEU A 333 -21.99 8.43 -16.29
N TYR A 334 -22.00 8.69 -14.98
CA TYR A 334 -21.89 10.03 -14.42
C TYR A 334 -20.64 10.18 -13.53
N LYS A 335 -19.69 10.97 -14.04
CA LYS A 335 -18.49 11.41 -13.31
C LYS A 335 -18.78 12.73 -12.59
N PHE A 336 -18.48 12.78 -11.30
CA PHE A 336 -18.32 13.98 -10.49
C PHE A 336 -16.85 14.40 -10.58
N ASN A 337 -16.60 15.65 -10.97
CA ASN A 337 -15.26 16.22 -11.03
C ASN A 337 -15.21 17.46 -10.15
N THR A 338 -14.34 17.43 -9.13
CA THR A 338 -14.06 18.54 -8.23
C THR A 338 -12.61 18.98 -8.41
N VAL A 339 -12.42 20.25 -8.78
CA VAL A 339 -11.09 20.88 -8.87
C VAL A 339 -10.88 21.79 -7.66
N TYR A 340 -9.82 21.54 -6.91
CA TYR A 340 -9.37 22.36 -5.80
C TYR A 340 -8.12 23.14 -6.23
N ASN A 341 -8.12 24.45 -6.05
CA ASN A 341 -6.91 25.26 -6.11
C ASN A 341 -6.50 25.58 -4.67
N MET A 342 -5.38 25.03 -4.25
CA MET A 342 -4.93 25.02 -2.87
C MET A 342 -3.66 25.83 -2.73
N GLN A 343 -3.59 26.64 -1.67
CA GLN A 343 -2.37 27.28 -1.23
C GLN A 343 -1.91 26.66 0.08
N TYR A 344 -0.70 26.13 0.07
CA TYR A 344 0.03 25.66 1.23
C TYR A 344 1.20 26.61 1.54
N GLU A 345 1.77 26.51 2.74
CA GLU A 345 2.97 27.22 3.13
C GLU A 345 3.91 26.31 3.92
N ILE A 346 5.21 26.45 3.64
CA ILE A 346 6.29 25.86 4.45
C ILE A 346 6.68 26.83 5.57
N LEU A 347 6.33 26.47 6.80
CA LEU A 347 6.65 27.25 8.00
C LEU A 347 8.15 27.20 8.35
N PRO A 348 8.68 28.13 9.18
CA PRO A 348 10.09 28.17 9.59
C PRO A 348 10.69 26.90 10.23
N GLY A 349 9.89 25.91 10.60
CA GLY A 349 10.36 24.59 11.07
C GLY A 349 10.23 23.46 10.04
N GLY A 350 9.95 23.78 8.77
CA GLY A 350 9.74 22.83 7.67
C GLY A 350 8.33 22.25 7.57
N LYS A 351 7.45 22.47 8.55
CA LYS A 351 6.06 21.95 8.51
C LYS A 351 5.28 22.56 7.34
N ILE A 352 4.53 21.73 6.61
CA ILE A 352 3.68 22.17 5.52
C ILE A 352 2.26 22.35 6.06
N VAL A 353 1.66 23.52 5.84
CA VAL A 353 0.30 23.81 6.31
C VAL A 353 -0.57 24.29 5.16
N GLY A 354 -1.78 23.77 5.04
CA GLY A 354 -2.79 24.33 4.15
C GLY A 354 -3.23 25.69 4.67
N ARG A 355 -2.98 26.75 3.90
CA ARG A 355 -3.41 28.11 4.23
C ARG A 355 -4.84 28.33 3.78
N GLN A 356 -5.06 28.20 2.47
CA GLN A 356 -6.36 28.45 1.89
C GLN A 356 -6.67 27.54 0.71
N ALA A 357 -7.96 27.27 0.50
CA ALA A 357 -8.48 26.88 -0.80
C ALA A 357 -8.88 28.18 -1.52
N THR A 358 -8.21 28.52 -2.63
CA THR A 358 -8.48 29.73 -3.40
C THR A 358 -9.63 29.57 -4.38
N SER A 359 -10.02 28.33 -4.66
CA SER A 359 -11.21 28.00 -5.43
C SER A 359 -11.53 26.52 -5.29
N ILE A 360 -12.82 26.19 -5.23
CA ILE A 360 -13.33 24.81 -5.37
C ILE A 360 -14.39 24.86 -6.46
N VAL A 361 -14.19 24.09 -7.53
CA VAL A 361 -15.12 24.03 -8.66
C VAL A 361 -15.57 22.60 -8.87
N HIS A 362 -16.86 22.36 -8.69
CA HIS A 362 -17.48 21.06 -8.86
C HIS A 362 -18.34 21.04 -10.12
N THR A 363 -18.20 19.97 -10.91
CA THR A 363 -18.92 19.81 -12.18
C THR A 363 -19.36 18.37 -12.36
N SER A 364 -20.51 18.21 -13.03
CA SER A 364 -20.95 16.90 -13.52
C SER A 364 -21.90 17.07 -14.68
N ARG A 365 -21.86 16.12 -15.60
CA ARG A 365 -22.87 16.01 -16.65
C ARG A 365 -24.26 15.69 -16.08
N LEU A 366 -24.34 15.04 -14.92
CA LEU A 366 -25.60 14.67 -14.28
C LEU A 366 -26.56 15.87 -14.09
N TYR A 367 -26.03 17.08 -13.93
CA TYR A 367 -26.82 18.26 -13.55
C TYR A 367 -27.68 18.86 -14.67
N ASN A 368 -27.66 18.27 -15.88
CA ASN A 368 -28.62 18.64 -16.91
C ASN A 368 -29.88 17.77 -16.84
N GLU A 369 -31.02 18.36 -17.21
CA GLU A 369 -32.32 17.72 -17.07
C GLU A 369 -32.42 16.36 -17.79
N LYS A 370 -31.89 16.27 -19.02
CA LYS A 370 -31.92 15.04 -19.82
C LYS A 370 -31.18 13.90 -19.13
N ASP A 371 -30.05 14.19 -18.50
CA ASP A 371 -29.23 13.21 -17.80
C ASP A 371 -29.78 12.89 -16.40
N CYS A 372 -30.37 13.86 -15.69
CA CYS A 372 -31.18 13.59 -14.49
C CYS A 372 -32.27 12.55 -14.76
N ILE A 373 -33.04 12.72 -15.85
CA ILE A 373 -34.12 11.79 -16.23
C ILE A 373 -33.57 10.38 -16.47
N LYS A 374 -32.41 10.25 -17.12
CA LYS A 374 -31.77 8.96 -17.38
C LYS A 374 -31.26 8.31 -16.10
N TYR A 375 -30.59 9.09 -15.24
CA TYR A 375 -30.13 8.64 -13.93
C TYR A 375 -31.27 8.01 -13.13
N PHE A 376 -32.42 8.69 -13.04
CA PHE A 376 -33.58 8.14 -12.32
C PHE A 376 -34.19 6.87 -12.95
N LYS A 377 -34.05 6.65 -14.26
CA LYS A 377 -34.54 5.42 -14.92
C LYS A 377 -33.73 4.18 -14.54
N ALA A 378 -32.51 4.33 -14.04
CA ALA A 378 -31.63 3.22 -13.70
C ALA A 378 -32.02 2.50 -12.38
N GLY A 379 -33.03 2.96 -11.65
CA GLY A 379 -33.62 2.25 -10.52
C GLY A 379 -32.85 2.40 -9.19
N HIS A 380 -32.71 3.64 -8.72
CA HIS A 380 -32.13 3.91 -7.39
C HIS A 380 -33.17 3.75 -6.27
N SER A 381 -32.69 3.50 -5.04
CA SER A 381 -33.49 3.46 -3.81
C SER A 381 -34.32 4.74 -3.61
N ASN A 382 -35.36 4.67 -2.77
CA ASN A 382 -36.25 5.82 -2.49
C ASN A 382 -35.50 7.09 -2.10
N HIS A 383 -34.44 6.98 -1.30
CA HIS A 383 -33.51 8.07 -1.05
C HIS A 383 -32.09 7.57 -1.32
N HIS A 384 -31.29 8.40 -1.98
CA HIS A 384 -29.89 8.14 -2.27
C HIS A 384 -29.07 9.39 -1.95
N TYR A 385 -27.90 9.18 -1.36
CA TYR A 385 -27.01 10.25 -0.90
C TYR A 385 -25.61 10.02 -1.44
N LYS A 386 -24.97 11.08 -1.90
CA LYS A 386 -23.57 11.08 -2.35
C LYS A 386 -22.85 12.31 -1.80
N THR A 387 -21.71 12.09 -1.17
CA THR A 387 -20.77 13.18 -0.86
C THR A 387 -20.13 13.67 -2.16
N LEU A 388 -20.14 14.99 -2.39
CA LEU A 388 -19.54 15.60 -3.57
C LEU A 388 -18.15 16.15 -3.24
N PHE A 389 -18.05 16.98 -2.22
CA PHE A 389 -16.80 17.57 -1.75
C PHE A 389 -16.95 18.21 -0.36
N HIS A 390 -15.82 18.49 0.27
CA HIS A 390 -15.76 19.17 1.57
C HIS A 390 -15.21 20.59 1.43
N ILE A 391 -15.80 21.50 2.18
CA ILE A 391 -15.33 22.87 2.36
C ILE A 391 -14.86 23.01 3.80
N ARG A 392 -13.57 23.27 4.00
CA ARG A 392 -13.03 23.56 5.33
C ARG A 392 -13.37 25.00 5.72
N ALA A 393 -14.50 25.20 6.38
CA ALA A 393 -14.87 26.46 7.05
C ALA A 393 -14.74 26.32 8.57
N LYS A 394 -15.04 27.40 9.34
CA LYS A 394 -15.01 27.38 10.83
C LYS A 394 -15.83 26.23 11.43
N LYS A 395 -16.87 25.76 10.73
CA LYS A 395 -17.74 24.66 11.16
C LYS A 395 -17.54 23.34 10.39
N GLY A 396 -16.69 23.32 9.36
CA GLY A 396 -16.64 22.23 8.37
C GLY A 396 -17.97 22.10 7.61
N ILE A 397 -17.94 22.19 6.28
CA ILE A 397 -19.14 22.09 5.46
C ILE A 397 -18.98 20.92 4.49
N LEU A 398 -19.89 19.97 4.59
CA LEU A 398 -20.06 18.87 3.66
C LEU A 398 -21.02 19.31 2.56
N VAL A 399 -20.63 19.16 1.30
CA VAL A 399 -21.51 19.36 0.14
C VAL A 399 -21.90 18.00 -0.42
N GLY A 400 -23.20 17.74 -0.50
CA GLY A 400 -23.75 16.46 -0.91
C GLY A 400 -24.85 16.61 -1.95
N LEU A 401 -25.14 15.48 -2.62
CA LEU A 401 -26.27 15.29 -3.50
C LEU A 401 -27.27 14.36 -2.80
N HIS A 402 -28.53 14.77 -2.75
CA HIS A 402 -29.65 13.92 -2.38
C HIS A 402 -30.53 13.69 -3.61
N ALA A 403 -30.83 12.42 -3.88
CA ALA A 403 -31.76 12.01 -4.92
C ALA A 403 -32.89 11.17 -4.31
N TYR A 404 -34.11 11.38 -4.80
CA TYR A 404 -35.30 10.62 -4.44
C TYR A 404 -35.98 10.08 -5.68
N ASN A 405 -36.37 8.81 -5.64
CA ASN A 405 -37.14 8.16 -6.69
C ASN A 405 -38.23 7.27 -6.08
N LYS A 406 -39.49 7.48 -6.46
CA LYS A 406 -40.56 6.53 -6.18
C LYS A 406 -41.48 6.41 -7.38
N GLY A 407 -41.31 5.34 -8.15
CA GLY A 407 -42.09 5.09 -9.37
C GLY A 407 -41.77 6.14 -10.44
N ALA A 408 -42.72 7.03 -10.73
CA ALA A 408 -42.52 8.14 -11.66
C ALA A 408 -42.21 9.49 -10.97
N GLU A 409 -42.14 9.51 -9.62
CA GLU A 409 -41.85 10.72 -8.86
C GLU A 409 -40.36 10.82 -8.56
N ASN A 410 -39.71 11.85 -9.11
CA ASN A 410 -38.26 12.02 -9.05
C ASN A 410 -37.89 13.40 -8.50
N PHE A 411 -36.86 13.46 -7.66
CA PHE A 411 -36.40 14.71 -7.06
C PHE A 411 -34.90 14.67 -6.78
N MET A 412 -34.21 15.78 -7.00
CA MET A 412 -32.78 15.92 -6.74
C MET A 412 -32.47 17.30 -6.14
N GLU A 413 -31.69 17.32 -5.08
CA GLU A 413 -31.18 18.55 -4.46
C GLU A 413 -29.70 18.44 -4.10
N PHE A 414 -28.99 19.56 -4.19
CA PHE A 414 -27.75 19.73 -3.44
C PHE A 414 -28.08 20.12 -2.01
N ILE A 415 -27.28 19.63 -1.09
CA ILE A 415 -27.36 20.00 0.32
C ILE A 415 -25.98 20.38 0.83
N THR A 416 -25.94 21.38 1.69
CA THR A 416 -24.79 21.66 2.54
C THR A 416 -25.11 21.24 3.96
N ALA A 417 -24.19 20.59 4.66
CA ALA A 417 -24.37 20.14 6.03
C ALA A 417 -23.16 20.54 6.90
N ASN A 418 -23.40 20.76 8.19
CA ASN A 418 -22.34 20.98 9.15
C ASN A 418 -21.69 19.66 9.60
N ALA A 419 -20.68 19.72 10.46
CA ALA A 419 -20.03 18.55 11.05
C ALA A 419 -20.97 17.60 11.82
N ASP A 420 -22.14 18.07 12.28
CA ASP A 420 -23.16 17.24 12.94
C ASP A 420 -24.19 16.65 11.94
N ASN A 421 -23.90 16.70 10.63
CA ASN A 421 -24.79 16.30 9.53
C ASN A 421 -26.12 17.07 9.45
N LYS A 422 -26.23 18.19 10.16
CA LYS A 422 -27.40 19.07 10.08
C LYS A 422 -27.33 19.91 8.83
N ILE A 423 -28.40 19.88 8.04
CA ILE A 423 -28.49 20.60 6.77
C ILE A 423 -28.52 22.11 7.04
N ILE A 424 -27.56 22.82 6.47
CA ILE A 424 -27.39 24.26 6.51
C ILE A 424 -28.27 24.90 5.43
N ASP A 425 -28.19 24.38 4.20
CA ASP A 425 -28.93 24.90 3.06
C ASP A 425 -29.18 23.85 1.99
N ARG A 426 -30.07 24.19 1.04
CA ARG A 426 -30.52 23.29 -0.02
C ARG A 426 -30.69 24.02 -1.34
N TYR A 427 -30.45 23.29 -2.41
CA TYR A 427 -30.70 23.79 -3.75
C TYR A 427 -31.35 22.70 -4.60
N THR A 428 -32.59 22.93 -5.04
CA THR A 428 -33.29 21.99 -5.93
C THR A 428 -32.68 22.00 -7.33
N VAL A 429 -32.16 20.85 -7.74
CA VAL A 429 -31.58 20.61 -9.07
C VAL A 429 -32.64 20.14 -10.05
N TYR A 430 -33.49 19.21 -9.60
CA TYR A 430 -34.54 18.61 -10.40
C TYR A 430 -35.76 18.30 -9.54
N ASN A 431 -36.96 18.61 -10.04
CA ASN A 431 -38.21 18.35 -9.33
C ASN A 431 -39.28 17.85 -10.30
N HIS A 432 -39.64 16.57 -10.18
CA HIS A 432 -40.74 15.94 -10.90
C HIS A 432 -41.67 15.22 -9.92
N LEU A 433 -41.96 15.85 -8.78
CA LEU A 433 -42.96 15.39 -7.83
C LEU A 433 -44.35 15.84 -8.29
N LYS A 434 -45.31 14.91 -8.29
CA LYS A 434 -46.70 15.17 -8.72
C LYS A 434 -47.71 14.92 -7.61
N LYS A 435 -47.45 13.93 -6.76
CA LYS A 435 -48.31 13.47 -5.67
C LYS A 435 -47.62 13.60 -4.31
N GLN A 436 -46.32 13.33 -4.21
CA GLN A 436 -45.58 13.56 -2.97
C GLN A 436 -45.44 15.06 -2.66
N LYS A 437 -45.49 15.42 -1.38
CA LYS A 437 -45.15 16.78 -0.94
C LYS A 437 -43.64 16.91 -0.78
N TYR A 438 -43.09 18.06 -1.17
CA TYR A 438 -41.67 18.36 -1.02
C TYR A 438 -41.14 18.16 0.41
N ALA A 439 -41.93 18.53 1.43
CA ALA A 439 -41.54 18.40 2.83
C ALA A 439 -41.31 16.94 3.27
N ASP A 440 -41.96 15.99 2.61
CA ASP A 440 -41.86 14.55 2.89
C ASP A 440 -40.68 13.90 2.14
N VAL A 441 -40.23 14.55 1.06
CA VAL A 441 -39.23 14.01 0.14
C VAL A 441 -37.82 14.57 0.39
N LYS A 442 -37.71 15.86 0.74
CA LYS A 442 -36.42 16.52 0.99
C LYS A 442 -35.60 15.75 2.02
N ALA A 443 -34.27 15.76 1.89
CA ALA A 443 -33.38 15.16 2.87
C ALA A 443 -33.66 15.71 4.27
N LYS A 444 -33.61 14.92 5.34
CA LYS A 444 -33.74 15.47 6.72
C LYS A 444 -32.38 15.77 7.35
N GLU A 445 -31.41 14.96 6.97
CA GLU A 445 -30.00 14.99 7.34
C GLU A 445 -29.19 14.47 6.15
N MET A 446 -27.87 14.69 6.17
CA MET A 446 -26.97 14.03 5.23
C MET A 446 -26.65 12.62 5.75
N LYS A 447 -26.83 11.61 4.91
CA LYS A 447 -26.52 10.20 5.20
C LYS A 447 -25.35 9.74 4.32
N ASN A 448 -24.58 8.77 4.78
CA ASN A 448 -23.40 8.20 4.10
C ASN A 448 -22.29 9.24 3.86
N VAL A 449 -21.57 9.57 4.94
CA VAL A 449 -20.34 10.36 4.85
C VAL A 449 -19.23 9.42 4.42
N GLU A 450 -18.74 9.58 3.19
CA GLU A 450 -17.42 9.06 2.83
C GLU A 450 -16.38 9.92 3.57
N ASP A 451 -15.55 9.25 4.37
CA ASP A 451 -14.55 9.85 5.25
C ASP A 451 -13.35 10.39 4.44
N ASP A 452 -13.59 11.40 3.59
CA ASP A 452 -12.54 12.05 2.81
C ASP A 452 -11.99 13.28 3.56
N TYR A 453 -11.63 13.10 4.83
CA TYR A 453 -10.86 14.09 5.58
C TYR A 453 -9.42 14.10 5.07
N ASN A 454 -9.20 14.73 3.91
CA ASN A 454 -7.89 15.27 3.57
C ASN A 454 -7.59 16.45 4.51
N ASP A 455 -7.21 16.14 5.75
CA ASP A 455 -7.02 17.04 6.91
C ASP A 455 -6.04 18.20 6.68
N ARG A 456 -5.34 18.18 5.55
CA ARG A 456 -4.33 19.16 5.16
C ARG A 456 -4.87 20.30 4.30
N ARG A 457 -6.07 20.17 3.72
CA ARG A 457 -6.67 21.24 2.91
C ARG A 457 -6.88 22.50 3.76
N GLY A 458 -6.45 23.66 3.27
CA GLY A 458 -6.60 24.96 3.94
C GLY A 458 -8.06 25.40 4.07
N LYS A 459 -8.31 26.51 4.78
CA LYS A 459 -9.68 27.05 4.91
C LYS A 459 -10.15 27.67 3.59
N LEU A 460 -11.41 27.50 3.24
CA LEU A 460 -11.98 28.20 2.08
C LEU A 460 -12.17 29.68 2.43
N THR A 461 -11.62 30.59 1.63
CA THR A 461 -11.67 32.05 1.82
C THR A 461 -12.51 32.78 0.77
N CYS A 462 -13.03 32.04 -0.22
CA CYS A 462 -13.89 32.52 -1.31
C CYS A 462 -15.11 31.59 -1.46
N ASP A 463 -15.99 31.86 -2.42
CA ASP A 463 -17.10 30.94 -2.70
C ASP A 463 -16.60 29.64 -3.36
N ALA A 464 -17.16 28.51 -2.95
CA ALA A 464 -17.08 27.28 -3.73
C ALA A 464 -18.17 27.31 -4.82
N ILE A 465 -17.91 26.69 -5.97
CA ILE A 465 -18.78 26.79 -7.14
C ILE A 465 -19.22 25.39 -7.57
N ILE A 466 -20.52 25.20 -7.78
CA ILE A 466 -21.08 24.08 -8.53
C ILE A 466 -21.50 24.61 -9.91
N ARG A 467 -20.86 24.14 -10.99
CA ARG A 467 -21.25 24.55 -12.35
C ARG A 467 -22.45 23.76 -12.82
N LEU A 468 -23.50 24.48 -13.20
CA LEU A 468 -24.72 23.94 -13.78
C LEU A 468 -24.81 24.34 -15.25
N PRO A 469 -25.67 23.69 -16.06
CA PRO A 469 -25.90 24.13 -17.43
C PRO A 469 -26.36 25.60 -17.46
N GLY A 470 -25.54 26.47 -18.06
CA GLY A 470 -25.83 27.89 -18.26
C GLY A 470 -25.73 28.79 -17.03
N ARG A 471 -25.27 28.31 -15.87
CA ARG A 471 -25.06 29.14 -14.66
C ARG A 471 -24.12 28.49 -13.66
N ASP A 472 -23.57 29.30 -12.76
CA ASP A 472 -22.77 28.85 -11.62
C ASP A 472 -23.58 29.01 -10.33
N LEU A 473 -23.54 28.00 -9.47
CA LEU A 473 -24.15 28.04 -8.14
C LEU A 473 -23.04 28.22 -7.11
N HIS A 474 -23.06 29.35 -6.41
CA HIS A 474 -22.07 29.71 -5.41
C HIS A 474 -22.44 29.14 -4.05
N ILE A 475 -21.44 28.76 -3.25
CA ILE A 475 -21.57 28.30 -1.88
C ILE A 475 -20.67 29.18 -1.01
N THR A 476 -21.29 29.97 -0.12
CA THR A 476 -20.54 30.87 0.77
C THR A 476 -19.70 30.09 1.79
N PRO A 477 -18.74 30.73 2.46
CA PRO A 477 -17.99 30.12 3.57
C PRO A 477 -18.86 29.63 4.74
N GLU A 478 -20.10 30.12 4.88
CA GLU A 478 -21.10 29.65 5.86
C GLU A 478 -21.93 28.45 5.35
N GLY A 479 -21.76 28.06 4.09
CA GLY A 479 -22.44 26.94 3.46
C GLY A 479 -23.80 27.29 2.86
N LYS A 480 -24.06 28.56 2.56
CA LYS A 480 -25.31 29.00 1.92
C LYS A 480 -25.19 29.01 0.41
N PHE A 481 -26.25 28.58 -0.28
CA PHE A 481 -26.31 28.62 -1.74
C PHE A 481 -26.71 30.02 -2.21
N VAL A 482 -25.94 30.59 -3.13
CA VAL A 482 -26.19 31.90 -3.75
C VAL A 482 -26.15 31.74 -5.27
N LYS A 483 -27.09 32.39 -5.97
CA LYS A 483 -27.23 32.32 -7.43
C LYS A 483 -26.41 33.38 -8.13
#